data_AF-A0A538E0S1-F1
#
_entry.id   AF-A0A538E0S1-F1
#
_cell.length_a   1.000
_cell.length_b   1.000
_cell.length_c   1.000
_cell.angle_alpha   90.00
_cell.angle_beta   90.00
_cell.angle_gamma   90.00
#
_symmetry.space_group_name_H-M   'P 1'
#
loop_
_entity.id
_entity.type
_entity.pdbx_description
1 polymer ?
#
loop_
_entity_poly.entity_id
_entity_poly.type
_entity_poly.pdbx_seq_one_letter_code
_entity_poly.pdbx_strand_id
1 'polypeptide(L)'
;MESHATKIGLGVWTALVVAFLWIPLVIIALYAFNASPIQSWPITSWSTKWFGVAWHDDFLRSSLRLSIEVGLAATAIALVLGTMASFAIQRFAFFGRDSISFLLLLPIALPGIITGMALNSFFSFAGVAFSIWTIVIGHATFCVVVVYNNVLARLRRTSPSLVEASMDLGADG
;
A
#
# COMPACT_ATOMS: atom_id res chain seq x y z
N MET A 1 -33.55 -14.18 -11.43
CA MET A 1 -33.38 -12.90 -12.15
C MET A 1 -33.77 -11.80 -11.18
N GLU A 2 -32.84 -10.94 -10.78
CA GLU A 2 -33.15 -9.85 -9.83
C GLU A 2 -34.21 -8.92 -10.41
N SER A 3 -35.17 -8.50 -9.57
CA SER A 3 -36.21 -7.54 -9.97
C SER A 3 -35.58 -6.22 -10.42
N HIS A 4 -36.19 -5.54 -11.40
CA HIS A 4 -35.77 -4.21 -11.84
C HIS A 4 -35.66 -3.22 -10.65
N ALA A 5 -36.55 -3.34 -9.65
CA ALA A 5 -36.51 -2.54 -8.44
C ALA A 5 -35.24 -2.82 -7.60
N THR A 6 -34.82 -4.08 -7.49
CA THR A 6 -33.60 -4.47 -6.76
C THR A 6 -32.36 -3.90 -7.44
N LYS A 7 -32.28 -3.96 -8.77
CA LYS A 7 -31.15 -3.40 -9.53
C LYS A 7 -31.06 -1.88 -9.38
N ILE A 8 -32.20 -1.19 -9.43
CA ILE A 8 -32.25 0.27 -9.22
C ILE A 8 -31.83 0.61 -7.78
N GLY A 9 -32.36 -0.12 -6.79
CA GLY A 9 -32.01 0.08 -5.38
C GLY A 9 -30.51 -0.11 -5.11
N LEU A 10 -29.92 -1.18 -5.66
CA LEU A 10 -28.47 -1.42 -5.59
C LEU A 10 -27.69 -0.31 -6.29
N GLY A 11 -28.13 0.13 -7.47
CA GLY A 11 -27.48 1.22 -8.21
C GLY A 11 -27.48 2.54 -7.45
N VAL A 12 -28.61 2.92 -6.85
CA VAL A 12 -28.71 4.11 -6.00
C VAL A 12 -27.81 3.98 -4.77
N TRP A 13 -27.82 2.82 -4.11
CA TRP A 13 -26.97 2.57 -2.95
C TRP A 13 -25.48 2.69 -3.30
N THR A 14 -25.03 2.06 -4.38
CA THR A 14 -23.66 2.18 -4.86
C THR A 14 -23.31 3.64 -5.17
N ALA A 15 -24.20 4.38 -5.83
CA ALA A 15 -23.98 5.79 -6.13
C ALA A 15 -23.84 6.64 -4.85
N LEU A 16 -24.64 6.39 -3.82
CA LEU A 16 -24.54 7.07 -2.53
C LEU A 16 -23.23 6.77 -1.81
N VAL A 17 -22.81 5.51 -1.79
CA VAL A 17 -21.53 5.11 -1.18
C VAL A 17 -20.36 5.75 -1.92
N VAL A 18 -20.37 5.73 -3.25
CA VAL A 18 -19.34 6.38 -4.07
C VAL A 18 -19.35 7.90 -3.81
N ALA A 19 -20.51 8.55 -3.82
CA ALA A 19 -20.62 9.97 -3.54
C ALA A 19 -20.05 10.31 -2.15
N PHE A 20 -20.43 9.57 -1.12
CA PHE A 20 -19.93 9.77 0.24
C PHE A 20 -18.40 9.67 0.33
N LEU A 21 -17.78 8.72 -0.35
CA LEU A 21 -16.32 8.57 -0.38
C LEU A 21 -15.62 9.67 -1.19
N TRP A 22 -16.23 10.12 -2.29
CA TRP A 22 -15.62 11.08 -3.22
C TRP A 22 -15.83 12.55 -2.84
N ILE A 23 -16.95 12.89 -2.21
CA ILE A 23 -17.26 14.27 -1.77
C ILE A 23 -16.09 14.92 -1.00
N PRO A 24 -15.52 14.33 0.07
CA PRO A 24 -14.42 14.96 0.81
C PRO A 24 -13.16 15.15 -0.04
N LEU A 25 -12.86 14.21 -0.94
CA LEU A 25 -11.73 14.32 -1.86
C LEU A 25 -11.92 15.47 -2.87
N VAL A 26 -13.14 15.59 -3.41
CA VAL A 26 -13.50 16.69 -4.32
C VAL A 26 -13.44 18.03 -3.58
N ILE A 27 -13.92 18.11 -2.34
CA ILE A 27 -13.83 19.33 -1.54
C ILE A 27 -12.36 19.75 -1.35
N ILE A 28 -11.47 18.81 -0.98
CA ILE A 28 -10.02 19.09 -0.86
C ILE A 28 -9.44 19.54 -2.20
N ALA A 29 -9.81 18.89 -3.30
CA ALA A 29 -9.36 19.27 -4.64
C ALA A 29 -9.83 20.69 -5.04
N LEU A 30 -11.06 21.08 -4.70
CA LEU A 30 -11.57 22.43 -4.91
C LEU A 30 -10.80 23.46 -4.06
N TYR A 31 -10.46 23.12 -2.82
CA TYR A 31 -9.66 23.99 -1.95
C TYR A 31 -8.26 24.27 -2.49
N ALA A 32 -7.69 23.37 -3.32
CA ALA A 32 -6.42 23.64 -3.99
C ALA A 32 -6.45 24.88 -4.89
N PHE A 33 -7.66 25.33 -5.28
CA PHE A 33 -7.87 26.54 -6.07
C PHE A 33 -8.29 27.76 -5.24
N ASN A 34 -8.33 27.67 -3.90
CA ASN A 34 -8.65 28.82 -3.06
C ASN A 34 -7.45 29.78 -3.01
N ALA A 35 -7.63 31.05 -3.38
CA ALA A 35 -6.53 32.02 -3.32
C ALA A 35 -6.14 32.38 -1.87
N SER A 36 -7.06 32.21 -0.92
CA SER A 36 -6.82 32.44 0.51
C SER A 36 -5.97 31.31 1.11
N PRO A 37 -4.98 31.63 1.96
CA PRO A 37 -4.25 30.63 2.75
C PRO A 37 -5.09 30.04 3.89
N ILE A 38 -6.22 30.68 4.22
CA ILE A 38 -7.15 30.25 5.26
C ILE A 38 -8.28 29.47 4.60
N GLN A 39 -8.59 28.29 5.15
CA GLN A 39 -9.70 27.46 4.71
C GLN A 39 -11.04 28.14 5.04
N SER A 40 -11.64 28.79 4.04
CA SER A 40 -12.95 29.42 4.13
C SER A 40 -13.92 28.83 3.12
N TRP A 41 -15.16 28.58 3.57
CA TRP A 41 -16.26 28.12 2.72
C TRP A 41 -17.41 29.14 2.75
N PRO A 42 -18.00 29.50 1.59
CA PRO A 42 -17.61 29.14 0.22
C PRO A 42 -16.31 29.82 -0.23
N ILE A 43 -15.64 29.25 -1.24
CA ILE A 43 -14.43 29.84 -1.84
C ILE A 43 -14.79 31.21 -2.43
N THR A 44 -14.19 32.28 -1.89
CA THR A 44 -14.47 33.66 -2.31
C THR A 44 -13.69 34.06 -3.56
N SER A 45 -12.52 33.46 -3.78
CA SER A 45 -11.64 33.76 -4.91
C SER A 45 -10.90 32.51 -5.38
N TRP A 46 -10.93 32.29 -6.69
CA TRP A 46 -10.30 31.15 -7.36
C TRP A 46 -8.93 31.54 -7.90
N SER A 47 -7.93 30.68 -7.71
CA SER A 47 -6.55 30.90 -8.18
C SER A 47 -5.80 29.59 -8.35
N THR A 48 -4.89 29.53 -9.33
CA THR A 48 -3.93 28.43 -9.51
C THR A 48 -2.57 28.72 -8.88
N LYS A 49 -2.45 29.79 -8.07
CA LYS A 49 -1.20 30.25 -7.45
C LYS A 49 -0.43 29.13 -6.75
N TRP A 50 -1.11 28.28 -5.99
CA TRP A 50 -0.46 27.24 -5.18
C TRP A 50 0.24 26.18 -6.02
N PHE A 51 -0.22 25.90 -7.25
CA PHE A 51 0.48 25.00 -8.17
C PHE A 51 1.84 25.59 -8.57
N GLY A 52 1.88 26.88 -8.87
CA GLY A 52 3.12 27.59 -9.16
C GLY A 52 4.06 27.65 -7.96
N VAL A 53 3.54 27.96 -6.78
CA VAL A 53 4.33 27.98 -5.53
C VAL A 53 4.91 26.59 -5.23
N ALA A 54 4.09 25.54 -5.29
CA ALA A 54 4.53 24.18 -5.02
C ALA A 54 5.55 23.66 -6.03
N TRP A 55 5.43 24.06 -7.31
CA TRP A 55 6.36 23.65 -8.35
C TRP A 55 7.74 24.32 -8.24
N HIS A 56 7.80 25.55 -7.73
CA HIS A 56 9.07 26.27 -7.56
C HIS A 56 9.70 26.06 -6.19
N ASP A 57 9.01 25.35 -5.28
CA ASP A 57 9.54 24.99 -3.98
C ASP A 57 10.46 23.76 -4.10
N ASP A 58 11.76 23.97 -3.88
CA ASP A 58 12.78 22.91 -3.92
C ASP A 58 12.53 21.79 -2.91
N PHE A 59 12.07 22.14 -1.71
CA PHE A 59 11.83 21.19 -0.63
C PHE A 59 10.63 20.29 -0.97
N LEU A 60 9.55 20.84 -1.53
CA LEU A 60 8.41 20.04 -1.99
C LEU A 60 8.82 19.09 -3.12
N ARG A 61 9.58 19.58 -4.10
CA ARG A 61 10.06 18.75 -5.22
C ARG A 61 10.98 17.63 -4.76
N SER A 62 11.94 17.91 -3.89
CA SER A 62 12.85 16.89 -3.35
C SER A 62 12.11 15.87 -2.49
N SER A 63 11.13 16.30 -1.69
CA SER A 63 10.33 15.42 -0.85
C SER A 63 9.42 14.51 -1.67
N LEU A 64 8.81 15.04 -2.73
CA LEU A 64 8.00 14.25 -3.67
C LEU A 64 8.87 13.19 -4.36
N ARG A 65 10.05 13.58 -4.87
CA ARG A 65 10.98 12.65 -5.50
C ARG A 65 11.43 11.55 -4.54
N LEU A 66 11.82 11.91 -3.32
CA LEU A 66 12.20 10.94 -2.28
C LEU A 66 11.05 9.96 -2.00
N SER A 67 9.81 10.46 -1.91
CA SER A 67 8.63 9.61 -1.66
C SER A 67 8.38 8.60 -2.78
N ILE A 68 8.56 9.02 -4.04
CA ILE A 68 8.45 8.14 -5.21
C ILE A 68 9.57 7.09 -5.20
N GLU A 69 10.82 7.51 -5.01
CA GLU A 69 11.97 6.60 -4.99
C GLU A 69 11.85 5.55 -3.88
N VAL A 70 11.50 5.99 -2.65
CA VAL A 70 11.24 5.11 -1.51
C VAL A 70 10.09 4.17 -1.79
N GLY A 71 8.96 4.68 -2.29
CA GLY A 71 7.76 3.90 -2.54
C GLY A 71 8.00 2.80 -3.57
N LEU A 72 8.71 3.12 -4.66
CA LEU A 72 9.06 2.15 -5.70
C LEU A 72 10.03 1.09 -5.18
N ALA A 73 11.10 1.50 -4.49
CA ALA A 73 12.09 0.58 -3.95
C ALA A 73 11.49 -0.37 -2.90
N ALA A 74 10.70 0.17 -1.95
CA ALA A 74 10.02 -0.62 -0.95
C ALA A 74 9.01 -1.60 -1.57
N THR A 75 8.26 -1.15 -2.58
CA THR A 75 7.31 -2.02 -3.31
C THR A 75 8.03 -3.13 -4.06
N ALA A 76 9.14 -2.84 -4.74
CA ALA A 76 9.92 -3.85 -5.45
C ALA A 76 10.46 -4.92 -4.48
N ILE A 77 11.05 -4.50 -3.36
CA ILE A 77 11.54 -5.42 -2.32
C ILE A 77 10.38 -6.25 -1.74
N ALA A 78 9.25 -5.60 -1.43
CA ALA A 78 8.09 -6.28 -0.90
C ALA A 78 7.47 -7.30 -1.86
N LEU A 79 7.43 -6.97 -3.16
CA LEU A 79 6.96 -7.88 -4.20
C LEU A 79 7.85 -9.13 -4.26
N VAL A 80 9.16 -8.98 -4.29
CA VAL A 80 10.10 -10.11 -4.35
C VAL A 80 9.98 -10.96 -3.09
N LEU A 81 10.21 -10.36 -1.92
CA LEU A 81 10.28 -11.10 -0.66
C LEU A 81 8.92 -11.69 -0.26
N GLY A 82 7.85 -10.90 -0.38
CA GLY A 82 6.49 -11.35 -0.04
C GLY A 82 6.02 -12.48 -0.95
N THR A 83 6.28 -12.38 -2.26
CA THR A 83 5.91 -13.44 -3.22
C THR A 83 6.70 -14.72 -2.95
N MET A 84 8.02 -14.64 -2.77
CA MET A 84 8.86 -15.79 -2.44
C MET A 84 8.38 -16.49 -1.16
N ALA A 85 8.07 -15.71 -0.11
CA ALA A 85 7.54 -16.24 1.13
C ALA A 85 6.18 -16.94 0.92
N SER A 86 5.27 -16.34 0.15
CA SER A 86 3.96 -16.96 -0.15
C SER A 86 4.10 -18.29 -0.89
N PHE A 87 4.99 -18.36 -1.89
CA PHE A 87 5.25 -19.61 -2.61
C PHE A 87 5.85 -20.68 -1.68
N ALA A 88 6.83 -20.31 -0.85
CA ALA A 88 7.44 -21.25 0.10
C ALA A 88 6.42 -21.81 1.09
N ILE A 89 5.57 -20.95 1.67
CA ILE A 89 4.54 -21.35 2.62
C ILE A 89 3.41 -22.15 1.96
N GLN A 90 3.05 -21.84 0.72
CA GLN A 90 2.00 -22.57 0.00
C GLN A 90 2.46 -23.97 -0.42
N ARG A 91 3.71 -24.11 -0.88
CA ARG A 91 4.20 -25.33 -1.52
C ARG A 91 4.80 -26.33 -0.53
N PHE A 92 5.53 -25.88 0.48
CA PHE A 92 6.29 -26.77 1.37
C PHE A 92 5.65 -26.89 2.76
N ALA A 93 5.63 -28.12 3.27
CA ALA A 93 5.33 -28.42 4.67
C ALA A 93 6.66 -28.65 5.41
N PHE A 94 6.98 -27.80 6.38
CA PHE A 94 8.22 -27.87 7.16
C PHE A 94 8.00 -27.39 8.60
N PHE A 95 8.88 -27.81 9.51
CA PHE A 95 8.83 -27.44 10.91
C PHE A 95 9.03 -25.92 11.11
N GLY A 96 8.13 -25.25 11.80
CA GLY A 96 8.18 -23.79 12.03
C GLY A 96 7.45 -22.94 10.98
N ARG A 97 6.78 -23.55 9.98
CA ARG A 97 5.97 -22.85 8.96
C ARG A 97 4.97 -21.85 9.56
N ASP A 98 4.26 -22.26 10.62
CA ASP A 98 3.25 -21.41 11.25
C ASP A 98 3.89 -20.26 12.02
N SER A 99 5.04 -20.48 12.65
CA SER A 99 5.82 -19.43 13.32
C SER A 99 6.32 -18.38 12.33
N ILE A 100 6.84 -18.80 11.16
CA ILE A 100 7.26 -17.88 10.10
C ILE A 100 6.06 -17.10 9.56
N SER A 101 4.94 -17.78 9.31
CA SER A 101 3.70 -17.14 8.86
C SER A 101 3.23 -16.10 9.87
N PHE A 102 3.29 -16.41 11.16
CA PHE A 102 2.93 -15.49 12.23
C PHE A 102 3.88 -14.28 12.29
N LEU A 103 5.20 -14.50 12.23
CA LEU A 103 6.20 -13.42 12.20
C LEU A 103 6.00 -12.48 11.02
N LEU A 104 5.70 -13.02 9.84
CA LEU A 104 5.38 -12.21 8.66
C LEU A 104 4.08 -11.44 8.81
N LEU A 105 3.11 -11.90 9.62
CA LEU A 105 1.87 -11.18 9.87
C LEU A 105 1.99 -10.14 10.98
N LEU A 106 2.99 -10.22 11.86
CA LEU A 106 3.14 -9.28 12.99
C LEU A 106 3.10 -7.79 12.59
N PRO A 107 3.77 -7.33 11.51
CA PRO A 107 3.78 -5.91 11.18
C PRO A 107 2.39 -5.30 10.90
N ILE A 108 1.40 -6.10 10.48
CA ILE A 108 0.02 -5.60 10.26
C ILE A 108 -0.78 -5.53 11.56
N ALA A 109 -0.40 -6.30 12.57
CA ALA A 109 -1.04 -6.32 13.88
C ALA A 109 -0.48 -5.24 14.82
N LEU A 110 0.78 -4.85 14.63
CA LEU A 110 1.44 -3.83 15.43
C LEU A 110 1.01 -2.42 14.99
N PRO A 111 0.75 -1.49 15.93
CA PRO A 111 0.52 -0.09 15.60
C PRO A 111 1.73 0.49 14.86
N GLY A 112 1.48 1.12 13.70
CA GLY A 112 2.55 1.60 12.82
C GLY A 112 3.54 2.55 13.50
N ILE A 113 3.06 3.38 14.44
CA ILE A 113 3.90 4.30 15.21
C ILE A 113 4.90 3.56 16.12
N ILE A 114 4.49 2.44 16.73
CA ILE A 114 5.32 1.64 17.63
C ILE A 114 6.44 0.98 16.84
N THR A 115 6.12 0.36 15.71
CA THR A 115 7.12 -0.26 14.81
C THR A 115 8.09 0.79 14.27
N GLY A 116 7.60 1.98 13.91
CA GLY A 116 8.47 3.09 13.49
C GLY A 116 9.45 3.52 14.57
N MET A 117 8.98 3.70 15.81
CA MET A 117 9.84 4.00 16.97
C MET A 117 10.84 2.88 17.26
N ALA A 118 10.43 1.62 17.14
CA ALA A 118 11.30 0.46 17.35
C ALA A 118 12.43 0.40 16.31
N LEU A 119 12.11 0.62 15.03
CA LEU A 119 13.10 0.68 13.95
C LEU A 119 14.06 1.87 14.14
N ASN A 120 13.54 3.03 14.54
CA ASN A 120 14.36 4.20 14.86
C ASN A 120 15.36 3.91 15.98
N SER A 121 14.89 3.28 17.06
CA SER A 121 15.75 2.84 18.17
C SER A 121 16.78 1.82 17.72
N PHE A 122 16.37 0.83 16.91
CA PHE A 122 17.26 -0.18 16.36
C PHE A 122 18.38 0.41 15.50
N PHE A 123 18.06 1.30 14.55
CA PHE A 123 19.08 1.95 13.72
C PHE A 123 20.03 2.80 14.54
N SER A 124 19.51 3.55 15.51
CA SER A 124 20.31 4.37 16.41
C SER A 124 21.27 3.52 17.25
N PHE A 125 20.76 2.43 17.83
CA PHE A 125 21.55 1.48 18.62
C PHE A 125 22.62 0.78 17.76
N ALA A 126 22.28 0.41 16.52
CA ALA A 126 23.20 -0.22 15.57
C ALA A 126 24.22 0.75 14.95
N GLY A 127 24.15 2.05 15.26
CA GLY A 127 25.02 3.07 14.67
C GLY A 127 24.77 3.32 13.18
N VAL A 128 23.60 2.94 12.67
CA VAL A 128 23.21 3.14 11.27
C VAL A 128 22.67 4.55 11.10
N ALA A 129 23.34 5.36 10.27
CA ALA A 129 22.88 6.70 9.95
C ALA A 129 21.57 6.66 9.13
N PHE A 130 20.66 7.59 9.41
CA PHE A 130 19.42 7.72 8.65
C PHE A 130 19.71 8.07 7.20
N SER A 131 19.09 7.30 6.31
CA SER A 131 19.25 7.44 4.87
C SER A 131 17.98 7.01 4.17
N ILE A 132 17.95 7.15 2.84
CA ILE A 132 16.88 6.60 2.01
C ILE A 132 16.64 5.11 2.30
N TRP A 133 17.71 4.34 2.55
CA TRP A 133 17.62 2.90 2.79
C TRP A 133 16.97 2.54 4.11
N THR A 134 17.18 3.33 5.17
CA THR A 134 16.48 3.09 6.45
C THR A 134 14.97 3.31 6.32
N ILE A 135 14.57 4.26 5.46
CA ILE A 135 13.17 4.52 5.14
C ILE A 135 12.61 3.37 4.29
N VAL A 136 13.33 2.96 3.23
CA VAL A 136 12.94 1.85 2.35
C VAL A 136 12.75 0.55 3.14
N ILE A 137 13.68 0.22 4.04
CA ILE A 137 13.58 -0.98 4.89
C ILE A 137 12.33 -0.90 5.76
N GLY A 138 12.09 0.24 6.41
CA GLY A 138 10.90 0.43 7.25
C GLY A 138 9.61 0.22 6.46
N HIS A 139 9.47 0.86 5.29
CA HIS A 139 8.30 0.67 4.44
C HIS A 139 8.18 -0.77 3.90
N ALA A 140 9.28 -1.38 3.46
CA ALA A 140 9.28 -2.75 2.95
C ALA A 140 8.79 -3.74 4.01
N THR A 141 9.18 -3.58 5.28
CA THR A 141 8.68 -4.43 6.38
C THR A 141 7.15 -4.45 6.46
N PHE A 142 6.48 -3.31 6.28
CA PHE A 142 5.02 -3.26 6.25
C PHE A 142 4.44 -3.82 4.95
N CYS A 143 5.03 -3.43 3.81
CA CYS A 143 4.52 -3.82 2.49
C CYS A 143 4.63 -5.33 2.22
N VAL A 144 5.68 -6.00 2.73
CA VAL A 144 5.89 -7.45 2.57
C VAL A 144 4.68 -8.24 3.06
N VAL A 145 4.08 -7.84 4.19
CA VAL A 145 2.93 -8.54 4.77
C VAL A 145 1.70 -8.48 3.86
N VAL A 146 1.47 -7.31 3.27
CA VAL A 146 0.37 -7.08 2.34
C VAL A 146 0.55 -7.92 1.08
N VAL A 147 1.74 -7.92 0.48
CA VAL A 147 2.05 -8.76 -0.67
C VAL A 147 1.88 -10.23 -0.32
N TYR A 148 2.49 -10.67 0.79
CA TYR A 148 2.46 -12.05 1.26
C TYR A 148 1.02 -12.58 1.38
N ASN A 149 0.15 -11.83 2.04
CA ASN A 149 -1.24 -12.24 2.27
C ASN A 149 -2.03 -12.31 0.96
N ASN A 150 -1.90 -11.30 0.09
CA ASN A 150 -2.61 -11.26 -1.19
C ASN A 150 -2.16 -12.38 -2.15
N VAL A 151 -0.84 -12.59 -2.28
CA VAL A 151 -0.28 -13.64 -3.13
C VAL A 151 -0.68 -15.01 -2.59
N LEU A 152 -0.56 -15.25 -1.27
CA LEU A 152 -0.95 -16.53 -0.68
C LEU A 152 -2.44 -16.82 -0.86
N ALA A 153 -3.32 -15.83 -0.65
CA ALA A 153 -4.75 -15.97 -0.89
C ALA A 153 -5.06 -16.30 -2.36
N ARG A 154 -4.32 -15.71 -3.30
CA ARG A 154 -4.46 -15.99 -4.73
C ARG A 154 -3.96 -17.39 -5.10
N LEU A 155 -2.81 -17.80 -4.59
CA LEU A 155 -2.26 -19.14 -4.82
C LEU A 155 -3.22 -20.22 -4.31
N ARG A 156 -3.81 -20.04 -3.12
CA ARG A 156 -4.81 -20.98 -2.56
C ARG A 156 -6.09 -21.12 -3.39
N ARG A 157 -6.43 -20.12 -4.20
CA ARG A 157 -7.60 -20.15 -5.11
C ARG A 157 -7.24 -20.68 -6.51
N THR A 158 -5.96 -20.92 -6.78
CA THR A 158 -5.51 -21.41 -8.08
C THR A 158 -5.66 -22.93 -8.12
N SER A 159 -6.21 -23.47 -9.20
CA SER A 159 -6.41 -24.92 -9.34
C SER A 159 -5.06 -25.66 -9.33
N PRO A 160 -4.90 -26.73 -8.53
CA PRO A 160 -3.70 -27.57 -8.56
C PRO A 160 -3.37 -28.13 -9.94
N SER A 161 -4.38 -28.37 -10.78
CA SER A 161 -4.21 -28.92 -12.14
C SER A 161 -3.36 -28.05 -13.06
N LEU A 162 -3.28 -26.73 -12.83
CA LEU A 162 -2.39 -25.85 -13.60
C LEU A 162 -0.91 -26.11 -13.30
N VAL A 163 -0.61 -26.49 -12.05
CA VAL A 163 0.75 -26.85 -11.63
C VAL A 163 1.10 -28.22 -12.20
N GLU A 164 0.18 -29.19 -12.09
CA GLU A 164 0.34 -30.54 -12.67
C GLU A 164 0.61 -30.50 -14.17
N ALA A 165 -0.20 -29.76 -14.93
CA ALA A 165 0.00 -29.60 -16.37
C ALA A 165 1.34 -28.92 -16.72
N SER A 166 1.84 -28.01 -15.87
CA SER A 166 3.16 -27.40 -16.06
C SER A 166 4.28 -28.43 -15.82
N MET A 167 4.10 -29.32 -14.84
CA MET A 167 5.04 -30.40 -14.56
C MET A 167 5.08 -31.44 -15.68
N ASP A 168 3.93 -31.75 -16.29
CA ASP A 168 3.85 -32.63 -17.48
C ASP A 168 4.61 -32.04 -18.69
N LEU A 169 4.72 -30.71 -18.78
CA LEU A 169 5.49 -30.00 -19.82
C LEU A 169 6.98 -29.83 -19.46
N GLY A 170 7.44 -30.41 -18.35
CA GLY A 170 8.85 -30.44 -17.96
C GLY A 170 9.25 -29.43 -16.87
N ALA A 171 8.29 -28.76 -16.22
CA ALA A 171 8.60 -28.01 -15.00
C ALA A 171 8.85 -28.96 -13.81
N ASP A 172 9.85 -28.65 -12.99
CA ASP A 172 10.18 -29.39 -11.75
C ASP A 172 9.99 -28.55 -10.47
N GLY A 173 9.45 -27.33 -10.67
CA GLY A 173 9.13 -26.34 -9.65
C GLY A 173 7.68 -26.39 -9.20
#